data_AF-A0A7S1NPA7-F1
#
_entry.id   AF-A0A7S1NPA7-F1
#
_cell.length_a   1.000
_cell.length_b   1.000
_cell.length_c   1.000
_cell.angle_alpha   90.00
_cell.angle_beta   90.00
_cell.angle_gamma   90.00
#
_symmetry.space_group_name_H-M   'P 1'
#
loop_
_entity.id
_entity.type
_entity.pdbx_description
1 polymer ?
#
loop_
_entity_poly.entity_id
_entity_poly.type
_entity_poly.pdbx_seq_one_letter_code
_entity_poly.pdbx_strand_id
1 'polypeptide(L)'
;GIPYHKLHLLTGRGANPSWTGGSAMLAEAGSIQLEWKYLSRLTGNPIYAAKVDRFMQILSDMDSVHFQPERAQASHRYPPWGHWDDEGRAIRGLWPLLIDPEEARFTTDVVSFGGMADSFYEYLLKQWRLTGRTEPRFREMYDLAMQGMQDRLLGRSHPSGYTFVGKWKDG
;
A
#
# COMPACT_ATOMS: atom_id res chain seq x y z
N GLY A 1 -3.86 10.77 8.55
CA GLY A 1 -3.35 10.97 7.19
C GLY A 1 -2.23 9.99 6.96
N ILE A 2 -1.40 10.24 5.96
CA ILE A 2 -0.21 9.46 5.68
C ILE A 2 0.94 10.04 6.53
N PRO A 3 1.72 9.22 7.25
CA PRO A 3 2.81 9.71 8.08
C PRO A 3 4.00 10.18 7.24
N TYR A 4 4.75 11.12 7.80
CA TYR A 4 6.08 11.50 7.30
C TYR A 4 7.15 10.52 7.82
N HIS A 5 8.18 10.28 7.02
CA HIS A 5 9.32 9.42 7.34
C HIS A 5 10.11 9.89 8.57
N LYS A 6 10.37 11.20 8.66
CA LYS A 6 11.11 11.83 9.77
C LYS A 6 10.19 12.70 10.58
N LEU A 7 10.41 12.70 11.89
CA LEU A 7 9.78 13.61 12.84
C LEU A 7 10.87 14.27 13.69
N HIS A 8 10.92 15.59 13.68
CA HIS A 8 11.74 16.31 14.64
C HIS A 8 11.01 16.35 15.99
N LEU A 9 11.45 15.52 16.94
CA LEU A 9 10.72 15.24 18.19
C LEU A 9 10.40 16.48 19.03
N LEU A 10 11.29 17.49 19.03
CA LEU A 10 11.09 18.70 19.83
C LEU A 10 10.10 19.68 19.20
N THR A 11 9.98 19.70 17.87
CA THR A 11 9.16 20.69 17.16
C THR A 11 7.91 20.08 16.52
N GLY A 12 7.81 18.75 16.49
CA GLY A 12 6.75 18.04 15.78
C GLY A 12 6.82 18.15 14.26
N ARG A 13 7.89 18.73 13.69
CA ARG A 13 8.00 18.94 12.25
C ARG A 13 8.29 17.62 11.52
N GLY A 14 7.37 17.22 10.65
CA GLY A 14 7.52 16.07 9.75
C GLY A 14 8.31 16.42 8.48
N ALA A 15 9.02 15.45 7.92
CA ALA A 15 9.64 15.56 6.60
C ALA A 15 9.86 14.18 5.94
N ASN A 16 9.83 14.15 4.62
CA ASN A 16 10.23 12.99 3.82
C ASN A 16 11.61 13.21 3.17
N PRO A 17 12.34 12.15 2.78
CA PRO A 17 13.63 12.30 2.10
C PRO A 17 13.47 13.06 0.78
N SER A 18 14.36 14.02 0.49
CA SER A 18 14.23 14.89 -0.70
C SER A 18 14.20 14.12 -2.03
N TRP A 19 14.90 12.98 -2.13
CA TRP A 19 14.93 12.14 -3.33
C TRP A 19 13.59 11.48 -3.67
N THR A 20 12.61 11.48 -2.75
CA THR A 20 11.24 11.02 -2.98
C THR A 20 10.32 12.12 -3.54
N GLY A 21 10.84 13.34 -3.75
CA GLY A 21 10.03 14.51 -4.08
C GLY A 21 9.09 14.95 -2.94
N GLY A 22 9.36 14.53 -1.70
CA GLY A 22 8.48 14.78 -0.55
C GLY A 22 7.41 13.71 -0.31
N SER A 23 7.41 12.62 -1.08
CA SER A 23 6.47 11.51 -0.95
C SER A 23 6.82 10.61 0.24
N ALA A 24 5.81 10.00 0.87
CA ALA A 24 5.99 8.94 1.83
C ALA A 24 6.23 7.60 1.12
N MET A 25 6.97 6.69 1.75
CA MET A 25 7.20 5.34 1.23
C MET A 25 6.10 4.38 1.71
N LEU A 26 5.64 3.52 0.82
CA LEU A 26 4.55 2.57 1.09
C LEU A 26 4.86 1.68 2.30
N ALA A 27 6.03 1.05 2.34
CA ALA A 27 6.45 0.20 3.46
C ALA A 27 6.53 0.97 4.79
N GLU A 28 7.00 2.21 4.79
CA GLU A 28 7.18 2.97 6.04
C GLU A 28 5.84 3.39 6.64
N ALA A 29 4.93 3.88 5.81
CA ALA A 29 3.57 4.20 6.25
C ALA A 29 2.75 2.93 6.56
N GLY A 30 3.07 1.83 5.88
CA GLY A 30 2.33 0.56 5.91
C GLY A 30 2.88 -0.51 6.85
N SER A 31 3.92 -0.23 7.64
CA SER A 31 4.57 -1.22 8.52
C SER A 31 4.77 -0.73 9.96
N ILE A 32 3.78 -0.02 10.49
CA ILE A 32 3.73 0.46 11.89
C ILE A 32 2.42 0.06 12.60
N GLN A 33 1.54 -0.65 11.90
CA GLN A 33 0.16 -0.90 12.31
C GLN A 33 0.10 -1.84 13.52
N LEU A 34 0.94 -2.88 13.54
CA LEU A 34 0.91 -3.88 14.60
C LEU A 34 1.32 -3.26 15.93
N GLU A 35 2.39 -2.47 15.92
CA GLU A 35 2.98 -1.79 17.06
C GLU A 35 1.98 -0.80 17.66
N TRP A 36 1.35 0.02 16.80
CA TRP A 36 0.42 1.05 17.24
C TRP A 36 -0.93 0.50 17.67
N LYS A 37 -1.46 -0.54 17.00
CA LYS A 37 -2.66 -1.24 17.48
C LYS A 37 -2.41 -1.91 18.83
N TYR A 38 -1.25 -2.53 19.01
CA TYR A 38 -0.88 -3.13 20.29
C TYR A 38 -0.68 -2.07 21.39
N LEU A 39 -0.08 -0.92 21.07
CA LEU A 39 0.03 0.21 21.99
C LEU A 39 -1.34 0.72 22.43
N SER A 40 -2.30 0.87 21.50
CA SER A 40 -3.69 1.20 21.85
C SER A 40 -4.31 0.18 22.79
N ARG A 41 -4.07 -1.12 22.57
CA ARG A 41 -4.56 -2.18 23.46
C ARG A 41 -3.97 -2.07 24.87
N LEU A 42 -2.67 -1.85 25.01
CA LEU A 42 -2.01 -1.79 26.31
C LEU A 42 -2.34 -0.51 27.10
N THR A 43 -2.52 0.61 26.41
CA THR A 43 -2.77 1.91 27.04
C THR A 43 -4.25 2.23 27.25
N GLY A 44 -5.14 1.51 26.57
CA GLY A 44 -6.56 1.86 26.49
C GLY A 44 -6.85 3.12 25.65
N ASN A 45 -5.83 3.74 25.04
CA ASN A 45 -5.98 4.94 24.24
C ASN A 45 -6.17 4.59 22.75
N PRO A 46 -7.35 4.83 22.15
CA PRO A 46 -7.64 4.42 20.78
C PRO A 46 -6.91 5.24 19.71
N ILE A 47 -6.27 6.36 20.08
CA ILE A 47 -5.65 7.26 19.11
C ILE A 47 -4.56 6.56 18.28
N TYR A 48 -3.79 5.64 18.86
CA TYR A 48 -2.69 5.01 18.15
C TYR A 48 -3.20 4.12 17.01
N ALA A 49 -4.12 3.20 17.31
CA ALA A 49 -4.80 2.38 16.30
C ALA A 49 -5.50 3.25 15.25
N ALA A 50 -6.26 4.27 15.68
CA ALA A 50 -7.00 5.14 14.76
C ALA A 50 -6.10 5.87 13.75
N LYS A 51 -4.88 6.26 14.16
CA LYS A 51 -3.92 6.94 13.27
C LYS A 51 -3.41 6.01 12.18
N VAL A 52 -3.01 4.80 12.52
CA VAL A 52 -2.47 3.83 11.54
C VAL A 52 -3.55 3.20 10.67
N ASP A 53 -4.76 3.02 11.22
CA ASP A 53 -5.91 2.53 10.46
C ASP A 53 -6.37 3.54 9.40
N ARG A 54 -6.19 4.85 9.63
CA ARG A 54 -6.51 5.85 8.60
C ARG A 54 -5.69 5.67 7.34
N PHE A 55 -4.43 5.29 7.43
CA PHE A 55 -3.60 5.02 6.25
C PHE A 55 -4.10 3.78 5.49
N MET A 56 -4.38 2.70 6.21
CA MET A 56 -4.93 1.49 5.63
C MET A 56 -6.29 1.72 4.97
N GLN A 57 -7.14 2.56 5.57
CA GLN A 57 -8.42 2.95 4.99
C GLN A 57 -8.23 3.70 3.67
N ILE A 58 -7.27 4.63 3.59
CA ILE A 58 -6.98 5.37 2.34
C ILE A 58 -6.61 4.38 1.21
N LEU A 59 -5.70 3.45 1.49
CA LEU A 59 -5.28 2.45 0.49
C LEU A 59 -6.41 1.48 0.13
N SER A 60 -7.21 1.10 1.13
CA SER A 60 -8.38 0.27 0.91
C SER A 60 -9.39 1.02 0.05
N ASP A 61 -9.72 2.28 0.32
CA ASP A 61 -10.67 3.09 -0.46
C ASP A 61 -10.23 3.29 -1.91
N MET A 62 -8.92 3.41 -2.13
CA MET A 62 -8.31 3.46 -3.46
C MET A 62 -8.53 2.17 -4.26
N ASP A 63 -8.53 1.01 -3.60
CA ASP A 63 -8.67 -0.32 -4.22
C ASP A 63 -10.11 -0.85 -4.18
N SER A 64 -10.90 -0.38 -3.21
CA SER A 64 -12.24 -0.85 -2.85
C SER A 64 -13.37 -0.11 -3.53
N VAL A 65 -13.09 0.95 -4.32
CA VAL A 65 -14.12 1.79 -4.96
C VAL A 65 -15.33 0.96 -5.35
N HIS A 66 -16.39 1.10 -4.53
CA HIS A 66 -17.73 0.77 -4.93
C HIS A 66 -18.00 1.57 -6.20
N PHE A 67 -17.95 0.83 -7.30
CA PHE A 67 -18.35 1.22 -8.64
C PHE A 67 -19.59 2.13 -8.60
N GLN A 68 -19.37 3.44 -8.79
CA GLN A 68 -20.39 4.40 -9.20
C GLN A 68 -20.16 4.68 -10.70
N PRO A 69 -20.84 3.97 -11.62
CA PRO A 69 -20.57 4.06 -13.05
C PRO A 69 -20.74 5.49 -13.58
N GLU A 70 -21.62 6.30 -12.97
CA GLU A 70 -21.90 7.67 -13.43
C GLU A 70 -20.78 8.68 -13.12
N ARG A 71 -19.96 8.44 -12.10
CA ARG A 71 -18.76 9.27 -11.82
C ARG A 71 -17.52 8.78 -12.59
N ALA A 72 -17.48 7.50 -12.94
CA ALA A 72 -16.40 6.89 -13.70
C ALA A 72 -16.51 7.14 -15.23
N GLN A 73 -17.71 7.40 -15.76
CA GLN A 73 -17.88 7.75 -17.18
C GLN A 73 -17.16 9.06 -17.59
N ALA A 74 -16.75 9.89 -16.63
CA ALA A 74 -15.99 11.11 -16.90
C ALA A 74 -14.47 10.91 -17.01
N SER A 75 -13.91 9.75 -16.66
CA SER A 75 -12.45 9.51 -16.79
C SER A 75 -12.07 8.05 -17.02
N HIS A 76 -11.40 7.78 -18.16
CA HIS A 76 -10.79 6.50 -18.54
C HIS A 76 -9.57 6.10 -17.66
N ARG A 77 -9.59 6.31 -16.34
CA ARG A 77 -8.38 6.17 -15.48
C ARG A 77 -8.68 5.56 -14.09
N TYR A 78 -8.89 4.25 -14.03
CA TYR A 78 -8.99 3.47 -12.78
C TYR A 78 -8.27 2.11 -12.86
N PRO A 79 -7.19 1.85 -12.12
CA PRO A 79 -6.86 2.51 -10.87
C PRO A 79 -6.28 3.90 -11.12
N PRO A 80 -6.37 4.84 -10.16
CA PRO A 80 -5.88 6.20 -10.36
C PRO A 80 -4.37 6.27 -10.68
N TRP A 81 -3.62 5.19 -10.44
CA TRP A 81 -2.22 5.02 -10.82
C TRP A 81 -2.00 4.22 -12.12
N GLY A 82 -3.06 3.72 -12.76
CA GLY A 82 -3.05 3.33 -14.17
C GLY A 82 -2.43 1.98 -14.54
N HIS A 83 -2.38 1.00 -13.63
CA HIS A 83 -2.01 -0.36 -14.00
C HIS A 83 -3.21 -1.13 -14.53
N TRP A 84 -3.11 -1.48 -15.80
CA TRP A 84 -4.12 -2.24 -16.53
C TRP A 84 -3.47 -3.46 -17.16
N ASP A 85 -4.23 -4.52 -17.30
CA ASP A 85 -3.81 -5.66 -18.11
C ASP A 85 -4.08 -5.44 -19.61
N ASP A 86 -3.65 -6.40 -20.42
CA ASP A 86 -3.82 -6.38 -21.88
C ASP A 86 -5.30 -6.37 -22.30
N GLU A 87 -6.20 -6.81 -21.40
CA GLU A 87 -7.65 -6.75 -21.57
C GLU A 87 -8.28 -5.45 -21.04
N GLY A 88 -7.47 -4.48 -20.58
CA GLY A 88 -7.94 -3.21 -20.05
C GLY A 88 -8.61 -3.30 -18.68
N ARG A 89 -8.36 -4.35 -17.92
CA ARG A 89 -8.85 -4.53 -16.54
C ARG A 89 -7.84 -3.97 -15.54
N ALA A 90 -8.37 -3.32 -14.51
CA ALA A 90 -7.57 -2.75 -13.43
C ALA A 90 -6.78 -3.85 -12.70
N ILE A 91 -5.48 -3.65 -12.57
CA ILE A 91 -4.64 -4.55 -11.76
C ILE A 91 -4.66 -4.07 -10.32
N ARG A 92 -5.28 -4.90 -9.48
CA ARG A 92 -5.53 -4.64 -8.07
C ARG A 92 -4.46 -5.29 -7.20
N GLY A 93 -4.41 -4.88 -5.94
CA GLY A 93 -3.48 -5.46 -4.97
C GLY A 93 -2.01 -5.06 -5.17
N LEU A 94 -1.69 -4.25 -6.18
CA LEU A 94 -0.35 -3.77 -6.48
C LEU A 94 -0.31 -2.25 -6.32
N TRP A 95 0.28 -1.80 -5.21
CA TRP A 95 0.37 -0.38 -4.88
C TRP A 95 1.77 0.18 -5.19
N PRO A 96 1.86 1.39 -5.79
CA PRO A 96 3.14 2.01 -6.05
C PRO A 96 3.95 2.40 -4.81
N LEU A 97 5.26 2.53 -4.98
CA LEU A 97 6.21 2.73 -3.87
C LEU A 97 6.03 4.04 -3.11
N LEU A 98 5.56 5.10 -3.77
CA LEU A 98 5.58 6.48 -3.26
C LEU A 98 4.19 7.11 -3.31
N ILE A 99 3.78 7.71 -2.19
CA ILE A 99 2.49 8.37 -2.03
C ILE A 99 2.67 9.79 -1.49
N ASP A 100 2.01 10.75 -2.12
CA ASP A 100 1.94 12.14 -1.66
C ASP A 100 1.15 12.20 -0.33
N PRO A 101 1.77 12.64 0.78
CA PRO A 101 1.13 12.57 2.09
C PRO A 101 -0.02 13.55 2.28
N GLU A 102 -0.08 14.63 1.49
CA GLU A 102 -1.11 15.67 1.56
C GLU A 102 -2.28 15.34 0.62
N GLU A 103 -1.96 14.97 -0.62
CA GLU A 103 -2.96 14.73 -1.67
C GLU A 103 -3.48 13.30 -1.69
N ALA A 104 -2.83 12.39 -0.95
CA ALA A 104 -3.13 10.96 -0.95
C ALA A 104 -3.22 10.40 -2.38
N ARG A 105 -2.20 10.65 -3.20
CA ARG A 105 -2.06 10.11 -4.56
C ARG A 105 -0.71 9.46 -4.74
N PHE A 106 -0.62 8.40 -5.51
CA PHE A 106 0.68 7.83 -5.87
C PHE A 106 1.45 8.78 -6.78
N THR A 107 2.74 8.95 -6.51
CA THR A 107 3.65 9.85 -7.25
C THR A 107 4.62 9.10 -8.15
N THR A 108 4.51 7.78 -8.16
CA THR A 108 5.22 6.86 -9.05
C THR A 108 4.25 5.78 -9.50
N ASP A 109 4.53 5.19 -10.66
CA ASP A 109 3.88 3.99 -11.20
C ASP A 109 4.67 2.72 -10.85
N VAL A 110 5.77 2.86 -10.13
CA VAL A 110 6.66 1.76 -9.83
C VAL A 110 6.07 0.88 -8.72
N VAL A 111 5.97 -0.44 -8.96
CA VAL A 111 5.52 -1.44 -7.99
C VAL A 111 6.64 -2.46 -7.72
N SER A 112 6.82 -2.85 -6.46
CA SER A 112 7.80 -3.86 -6.06
C SER A 112 7.30 -4.66 -4.87
N PHE A 113 7.84 -5.86 -4.67
CA PHE A 113 7.76 -6.62 -3.41
C PHE A 113 9.08 -6.58 -2.61
N GLY A 114 10.07 -5.83 -3.10
CA GLY A 114 11.32 -5.56 -2.38
C GLY A 114 11.27 -4.25 -1.60
N GLY A 115 12.44 -3.65 -1.40
CA GLY A 115 12.59 -2.43 -0.60
C GLY A 115 11.60 -1.33 -0.95
N MET A 116 11.17 -0.60 0.08
CA MET A 116 10.13 0.44 0.07
C MET A 116 8.69 -0.06 -0.04
N ALA A 117 8.45 -1.37 -0.23
CA ALA A 117 7.09 -1.93 -0.27
C ALA A 117 6.92 -3.30 0.42
N ASP A 118 7.97 -4.11 0.52
CA ASP A 118 7.99 -5.45 1.14
C ASP A 118 7.06 -5.63 2.36
N SER A 119 7.34 -4.88 3.42
CA SER A 119 6.73 -5.03 4.73
C SER A 119 5.30 -4.51 4.79
N PHE A 120 4.90 -3.64 3.86
CA PHE A 120 3.49 -3.27 3.72
C PHE A 120 2.63 -4.49 3.39
N TYR A 121 3.04 -5.31 2.42
CA TYR A 121 2.32 -6.54 2.06
C TYR A 121 2.32 -7.56 3.20
N GLU A 122 3.43 -7.65 3.93
CA GLU A 122 3.53 -8.48 5.15
C GLU A 122 2.51 -8.05 6.21
N TYR A 123 2.36 -6.74 6.42
CA TYR A 123 1.48 -6.19 7.45
C TYR A 123 -0.01 -6.32 7.12
N LEU A 124 -0.39 -6.50 5.85
CA LEU A 124 -1.76 -6.89 5.50
C LEU A 124 -2.12 -8.22 6.18
N LEU A 125 -1.34 -9.28 5.92
CA LEU A 125 -1.61 -10.59 6.52
C LEU A 125 -1.46 -10.57 8.04
N LYS A 126 -0.42 -9.90 8.57
CA LYS A 126 -0.18 -9.85 10.01
C LYS A 126 -1.28 -9.09 10.77
N GLN A 127 -1.84 -8.02 10.22
CA GLN A 127 -2.95 -7.31 10.86
C GLN A 127 -4.18 -8.20 10.98
N TRP A 128 -4.54 -8.91 9.91
CA TRP A 128 -5.63 -9.89 9.96
C TRP A 128 -5.41 -10.95 11.05
N ARG A 129 -4.18 -11.43 11.21
CA ARG A 129 -3.84 -12.40 12.27
C ARG A 129 -3.86 -11.77 13.67
N LEU A 130 -3.31 -10.57 13.83
CA LEU A 130 -3.22 -9.84 15.09
C LEU A 130 -4.61 -9.61 15.69
N THR A 131 -5.59 -9.26 14.86
CA THR A 131 -6.96 -8.96 15.31
C THR A 131 -7.81 -10.21 15.48
N GLY A 132 -7.22 -11.40 15.57
CA GLY A 132 -7.97 -12.64 15.68
C GLY A 132 -8.87 -12.90 14.48
N ARG A 133 -8.48 -12.41 13.29
CA ARG A 133 -9.21 -12.55 12.02
C ARG A 133 -10.52 -11.77 11.95
N THR A 134 -10.68 -10.72 12.76
CA THR A 134 -11.90 -9.89 12.80
C THR A 134 -11.92 -8.74 11.81
N GLU A 135 -10.80 -8.46 11.14
CA GLU A 135 -10.71 -7.43 10.10
C GLU A 135 -10.49 -8.07 8.71
N PRO A 136 -11.56 -8.56 8.03
CA PRO A 136 -11.45 -9.32 6.78
C PRO A 136 -10.82 -8.52 5.63
N ARG A 137 -10.96 -7.18 5.63
CA ARG A 137 -10.35 -6.29 4.64
C ARG A 137 -8.86 -6.57 4.40
N PHE A 138 -8.12 -6.89 5.46
CA PHE A 138 -6.69 -7.10 5.37
C PHE A 138 -6.34 -8.44 4.74
N ARG A 139 -7.21 -9.43 4.93
CA ARG A 139 -7.10 -10.71 4.23
C ARG A 139 -7.38 -10.53 2.74
N GLU A 140 -8.44 -9.81 2.40
CA GLU A 140 -8.81 -9.53 1.01
C GLU A 140 -7.72 -8.75 0.27
N MET A 141 -7.20 -7.67 0.86
CA MET A 141 -6.08 -6.91 0.29
C MET A 141 -4.82 -7.77 0.12
N TYR A 142 -4.52 -8.65 1.08
CA TYR A 142 -3.38 -9.55 0.97
C TYR A 142 -3.56 -10.56 -0.17
N ASP A 143 -4.75 -11.15 -0.30
CA ASP A 143 -5.05 -12.11 -1.36
C ASP A 143 -4.97 -11.47 -2.74
N LEU A 144 -5.52 -10.25 -2.89
CA LEU A 144 -5.36 -9.44 -4.10
C LEU A 144 -3.89 -9.16 -4.40
N ALA A 145 -3.10 -8.81 -3.38
CA ALA A 145 -1.67 -8.55 -3.57
C ALA A 145 -0.89 -9.78 -4.00
N MET A 146 -1.18 -10.95 -3.43
CA MET A 146 -0.55 -12.19 -3.83
C MET A 146 -0.91 -12.57 -5.27
N GLN A 147 -2.18 -12.39 -5.66
CA GLN A 147 -2.63 -12.61 -7.03
C GLN A 147 -1.93 -11.67 -8.01
N GLY A 148 -1.93 -10.36 -7.73
CA GLY A 148 -1.25 -9.37 -8.57
C GLY A 148 0.25 -9.62 -8.69
N MET A 149 0.92 -10.03 -7.62
CA MET A 149 2.33 -10.42 -7.63
C MET A 149 2.57 -11.64 -8.54
N GLN A 150 1.72 -12.66 -8.43
CA GLN A 150 1.81 -13.87 -9.26
C GLN A 150 1.61 -13.54 -10.75
N ASP A 151 0.64 -12.70 -11.06
CA ASP A 151 0.26 -12.37 -12.43
C ASP A 151 1.26 -11.45 -13.14
N ARG A 152 1.93 -10.56 -12.39
CA ARG A 152 2.68 -9.44 -12.99
C ARG A 152 4.15 -9.39 -12.62
N LEU A 153 4.53 -9.96 -11.48
CA LEU A 153 5.89 -9.82 -10.95
C LEU A 153 6.67 -11.13 -10.97
N LEU A 154 6.03 -12.29 -11.13
CA LEU A 154 6.76 -13.55 -11.24
C LEU A 154 7.44 -13.70 -12.60
N GLY A 155 8.74 -13.97 -12.56
CA GLY A 155 9.54 -14.30 -13.73
C GLY A 155 10.36 -15.58 -13.51
N ARG A 156 10.95 -16.07 -14.60
CA ARG A 156 11.90 -17.20 -14.60
C ARG A 156 13.24 -16.73 -15.13
N SER A 157 14.33 -17.03 -14.43
CA SER A 157 15.68 -16.70 -14.90
C SER A 157 16.09 -17.59 -16.06
N HIS A 158 17.00 -17.09 -16.90
CA HIS A 158 17.67 -17.87 -17.93
C HIS A 158 19.18 -17.90 -17.65
N PRO A 159 19.88 -19.05 -17.83
CA PRO A 159 19.36 -20.35 -18.27
C PRO A 159 18.77 -21.22 -17.14
N SER A 160 18.97 -20.86 -15.87
CA SER A 160 18.73 -21.76 -14.73
C SER A 160 17.26 -22.01 -14.37
N GLY A 161 16.31 -21.22 -14.88
CA GLY A 161 14.87 -21.42 -14.63
C GLY A 161 14.40 -21.09 -13.21
N TYR A 162 15.15 -20.32 -12.43
CA TYR A 162 14.74 -19.96 -11.06
C TYR A 162 13.59 -18.96 -11.09
N THR A 163 12.57 -19.18 -10.25
CA THR A 163 11.51 -18.21 -10.03
C THR A 163 12.07 -17.01 -9.27
N PHE A 164 11.75 -15.80 -9.72
CA PHE A 164 12.02 -14.57 -8.99
C PHE A 164 10.78 -13.69 -8.96
N VAL A 165 10.73 -12.79 -7.98
CA VAL A 165 9.75 -11.70 -7.94
C VAL A 165 10.47 -10.44 -8.43
N GLY A 166 10.03 -9.94 -9.58
CA GLY A 166 10.53 -8.74 -10.20
C GLY A 166 9.90 -7.47 -9.64
N LYS A 167 10.12 -6.39 -10.38
CA LYS A 167 9.60 -5.06 -10.11
C LYS A 167 8.88 -4.59 -11.36
N TRP A 168 7.71 -3.98 -11.21
CA TRP A 168 7.01 -3.36 -12.33
C TRP A 168 7.45 -1.91 -12.46
N LYS A 169 7.85 -1.55 -13.68
CA LYS A 169 8.00 -0.17 -14.15
C LYS A 169 7.58 -0.11 -15.62
N ASP A 170 6.70 0.83 -15.98
CA ASP A 170 6.33 1.17 -17.38
C ASP A 170 5.69 0.04 -18.24
N GLY A 171 4.81 -0.80 -17.69
CA GLY A 171 4.10 -1.83 -18.49
C GLY A 171 5.01 -2.98 -18.89
#